data_AF-A0A150GUV1-F1
#
_entry.id   AF-A0A150GUV1-F1
#
_cell.length_a   1.000
_cell.length_b   1.000
_cell.length_c   1.000
_cell.angle_alpha   90.00
_cell.angle_beta   90.00
_cell.angle_gamma   90.00
#
_symmetry.space_group_name_H-M   'P 1'
#
loop_
_entity.id
_entity.type
_entity.pdbx_description
1 polymer ?
#
loop_
_entity_poly.entity_id
_entity_poly.type
_entity_poly.pdbx_seq_one_letter_code
_entity_poly.pdbx_strand_id
1 'polypeptide(L)'
;MVLSGGLGLTLLWVANFKLLAYSGGRGALSHPAVGGGLQWGALLILPFFPAKSGRPPVRSSPTRAALGVLFRLTVWLGLNVVLLHHDWLPPTARHVCYAVYMWMFVSLCLDAASPVGGALMAGVPLQPAMDAPYAAISVREFWGRRYNQIVSATLLETVYKPIVSMRWVAEPSPLQRAEAEVPAGRTHGADAVSPSADGVGYSGAVGGNVAVRAGPARPAAKAKAGAEVVKGKSAAGAAAPAARKASIPLALTALVASFFVSGVMHEICIA
;
A
#
# COMPACT_ATOMS: atom_id res chain seq x y z
N MET A 1 -16.71 -24.78 2.21
CA MET A 1 -15.62 -24.43 3.14
C MET A 1 -14.66 -23.41 2.55
N VAL A 2 -13.97 -23.68 1.45
CA VAL A 2 -12.94 -22.78 0.86
C VAL A 2 -13.42 -21.33 0.60
N LEU A 3 -14.57 -21.16 -0.05
CA LEU A 3 -15.16 -19.83 -0.29
C LEU A 3 -15.61 -19.13 0.99
N SER A 4 -16.17 -19.87 1.94
CA SER A 4 -16.62 -19.35 3.23
C SER A 4 -15.44 -18.87 4.09
N GLY A 5 -14.34 -19.62 4.14
CA GLY A 5 -13.12 -19.19 4.84
C GLY A 5 -12.45 -17.97 4.19
N GLY A 6 -12.47 -17.89 2.86
CA GLY A 6 -12.00 -16.69 2.13
C GLY A 6 -12.82 -15.44 2.44
N LEU A 7 -14.16 -15.58 2.50
CA LEU A 7 -15.06 -14.48 2.90
C LEU A 7 -14.91 -14.11 4.37
N GLY A 8 -14.71 -15.08 5.27
CA GLY A 8 -14.39 -14.83 6.67
C GLY A 8 -13.09 -14.03 6.81
N LEU A 9 -12.04 -14.44 6.10
CA LEU A 9 -10.76 -13.73 6.09
C LEU A 9 -10.92 -12.26 5.65
N THR A 10 -11.66 -11.99 4.58
CA THR A 10 -11.76 -10.63 4.03
C THR A 10 -12.76 -9.75 4.79
N LEU A 11 -13.96 -10.24 5.06
CA LEU A 11 -15.05 -9.47 5.66
C LEU A 11 -14.98 -9.48 7.19
N LEU A 12 -14.87 -10.66 7.80
CA LEU A 12 -14.88 -10.75 9.27
C LEU A 12 -13.55 -10.26 9.85
N TRP A 13 -12.42 -10.64 9.26
CA TRP A 13 -11.12 -10.27 9.82
C TRP A 13 -10.56 -8.96 9.23
N VAL A 14 -10.22 -8.94 7.93
CA VAL A 14 -9.50 -7.81 7.34
C VAL A 14 -10.33 -6.53 7.34
N ALA A 15 -11.60 -6.57 6.95
CA ALA A 15 -12.45 -5.36 6.88
C ALA A 15 -12.71 -4.77 8.27
N ASN A 16 -13.04 -5.59 9.27
CA ASN A 16 -13.24 -5.10 10.64
C ASN A 16 -11.97 -4.47 11.21
N PHE A 17 -10.80 -5.06 10.98
CA PHE A 17 -9.55 -4.47 11.47
C PHE A 17 -9.17 -3.20 10.71
N LYS A 18 -9.54 -3.05 9.43
CA LYS A 18 -9.41 -1.79 8.71
C LYS A 18 -10.30 -0.70 9.31
N LEU A 19 -11.56 -1.02 9.65
CA LEU A 19 -12.46 -0.09 10.34
C LEU A 19 -11.95 0.28 11.73
N LEU A 20 -11.42 -0.71 12.45
CA LEU A 20 -10.79 -0.48 13.74
C LEU A 20 -9.62 0.50 13.57
N ALA A 21 -8.67 0.23 12.67
CA ALA A 21 -7.57 1.16 12.38
C ALA A 21 -8.06 2.57 12.00
N TYR A 22 -9.12 2.65 11.19
CA TYR A 22 -9.74 3.91 10.77
C TYR A 22 -10.29 4.72 11.95
N SER A 23 -10.86 4.08 12.98
CA SER A 23 -11.34 4.77 14.20
C SER A 23 -10.22 5.49 14.97
N GLY A 24 -8.97 5.02 14.82
CA GLY A 24 -7.78 5.67 15.37
C GLY A 24 -7.09 6.63 14.39
N GLY A 25 -7.69 6.91 13.22
CA GLY A 25 -7.05 7.70 12.17
C GLY A 25 -5.82 7.02 11.55
N ARG A 26 -5.74 5.68 11.58
CA ARG A 26 -4.60 4.90 11.08
C ARG A 26 -4.99 3.99 9.91
N GLY A 27 -3.97 3.45 9.26
CA GLY A 27 -4.15 2.44 8.22
C GLY A 27 -4.59 2.99 6.87
N ALA A 28 -4.92 2.08 5.96
CA ALA A 28 -5.12 2.41 4.55
C ALA A 28 -6.41 3.20 4.27
N LEU A 29 -7.43 3.08 5.12
CA LEU A 29 -8.68 3.82 4.97
C LEU A 29 -8.53 5.31 5.32
N SER A 30 -7.53 5.67 6.14
CA SER A 30 -7.21 7.07 6.47
C SER A 30 -6.17 7.67 5.52
N HIS A 31 -5.86 7.01 4.39
CA HIS A 31 -4.82 7.44 3.47
C HIS A 31 -5.30 8.62 2.61
N PRO A 32 -4.55 9.74 2.50
CA PRO A 32 -5.00 10.96 1.79
C PRO A 32 -5.33 10.74 0.30
N ALA A 33 -4.71 9.76 -0.34
CA ALA A 33 -4.97 9.42 -1.74
C ALA A 33 -6.34 8.72 -1.98
N VAL A 34 -7.10 8.42 -0.93
CA VAL A 34 -8.42 7.77 -1.00
C VAL A 34 -9.49 8.86 -0.91
N GLY A 35 -9.88 9.43 -2.06
CA GLY A 35 -10.83 10.54 -2.11
C GLY A 35 -12.27 10.13 -2.41
N GLY A 36 -12.49 9.03 -3.13
CA GLY A 36 -13.82 8.60 -3.57
C GLY A 36 -14.47 7.54 -2.67
N GLY A 37 -15.79 7.61 -2.47
CA GLY A 37 -16.55 6.61 -1.68
C GLY A 37 -16.44 5.19 -2.23
N LEU A 38 -16.38 5.02 -3.57
CA LEU A 38 -16.14 3.72 -4.20
C LEU A 38 -14.73 3.19 -3.89
N GLN A 39 -13.73 4.07 -3.87
CA GLN A 39 -12.35 3.71 -3.55
C GLN A 39 -12.23 3.25 -2.09
N TRP A 40 -12.90 3.99 -1.19
CA TRP A 40 -12.99 3.66 0.23
C TRP A 40 -13.68 2.31 0.46
N GLY A 41 -14.84 2.09 -0.17
CA GLY A 41 -15.57 0.82 -0.06
C GLY A 41 -14.79 -0.37 -0.62
N ALA A 42 -14.09 -0.18 -1.74
CA ALA A 42 -13.21 -1.20 -2.32
C ALA A 42 -12.04 -1.51 -1.38
N LEU A 43 -11.40 -0.49 -0.80
CA LEU A 43 -10.34 -0.68 0.19
C LEU A 43 -10.84 -1.35 1.46
N LEU A 44 -12.10 -1.17 1.84
CA LEU A 44 -12.68 -1.86 3.00
C LEU A 44 -12.82 -3.35 2.71
N ILE A 45 -13.50 -3.70 1.61
CA ILE A 45 -13.91 -5.07 1.29
C ILE A 45 -12.75 -5.92 0.75
N LEU A 46 -11.92 -5.35 -0.12
CA LEU A 46 -10.91 -6.11 -0.86
C LEU A 46 -9.56 -6.14 -0.13
N PRO A 47 -8.84 -7.28 -0.14
CA PRO A 47 -7.56 -7.42 0.55
C PRO A 47 -6.40 -6.81 -0.24
N PHE A 48 -6.42 -5.49 -0.49
CA PHE A 48 -5.28 -4.75 -1.01
C PHE A 48 -5.03 -3.48 -0.19
N PHE A 49 -3.82 -2.93 -0.29
CA PHE A 49 -3.44 -1.69 0.37
C PHE A 49 -2.65 -0.77 -0.57
N PRO A 50 -2.75 0.56 -0.40
CA PRO A 50 -1.84 1.52 -1.00
C PRO A 50 -0.39 1.20 -0.59
N ALA A 51 0.55 1.33 -1.52
CA ALA A 51 1.95 1.09 -1.26
C ALA A 51 2.49 2.14 -0.29
N LYS A 52 3.31 1.67 0.66
CA LYS A 52 4.03 2.56 1.57
C LYS A 52 5.07 3.36 0.78
N SER A 53 5.18 4.66 1.09
CA SER A 53 6.20 5.56 0.54
C SER A 53 7.59 4.91 0.58
N GLY A 54 8.30 4.92 -0.57
CA GLY A 54 9.67 4.41 -0.69
C GLY A 54 9.85 2.98 -1.21
N ARG A 55 8.77 2.22 -1.45
CA ARG A 55 8.87 1.01 -2.29
C ARG A 55 8.67 1.39 -3.77
N PRO A 56 9.52 0.91 -4.69
CA PRO A 56 9.27 1.14 -6.11
C PRO A 56 7.88 0.59 -6.45
N PRO A 57 7.04 1.35 -7.16
CA PRO A 57 5.74 0.86 -7.58
C PRO A 57 5.98 -0.40 -8.41
N VAL A 58 5.40 -1.52 -7.99
CA VAL A 58 5.38 -2.71 -8.83
C VAL A 58 4.44 -2.38 -9.99
N ARG A 59 4.99 -1.84 -11.07
CA ARG A 59 4.29 -1.71 -12.36
C ARG A 59 4.17 -3.11 -12.95
N SER A 60 3.28 -3.92 -12.40
CA SER A 60 2.85 -5.13 -13.06
C SER A 60 1.87 -4.73 -14.17
N SER A 61 2.23 -5.01 -15.43
CA SER A 61 1.25 -5.01 -16.51
C SER A 61 0.04 -5.87 -16.07
N PRO A 62 -1.21 -5.44 -16.33
CA PRO A 62 -2.40 -6.21 -15.98
C PRO A 62 -2.33 -7.63 -16.57
N THR A 63 -1.73 -7.79 -17.75
CA THR A 63 -1.48 -9.08 -18.40
C THR A 63 -0.55 -9.97 -17.57
N ARG A 64 0.53 -9.41 -17.00
CA ARG A 64 1.46 -10.16 -16.14
C ARG A 64 0.81 -10.57 -14.81
N ALA A 65 0.00 -9.68 -14.24
CA ALA A 65 -0.76 -9.98 -13.03
C ALA A 65 -1.77 -11.10 -13.27
N ALA A 66 -2.55 -11.02 -14.34
CA ALA A 66 -3.50 -12.05 -14.75
C ALA A 66 -2.81 -13.39 -15.03
N LEU A 67 -1.68 -13.37 -15.76
CA LEU A 67 -0.88 -14.58 -16.01
C LEU A 67 -0.37 -15.21 -14.72
N GLY A 68 0.07 -14.40 -13.76
CA GLY A 68 0.48 -14.88 -12.44
C GLY A 68 -0.67 -15.51 -11.65
N VAL A 69 -1.89 -14.97 -11.74
CA VAL A 69 -3.09 -15.55 -11.12
C VAL A 69 -3.44 -16.88 -11.78
N LEU A 70 -3.45 -16.93 -13.11
CA LEU A 70 -3.71 -18.15 -13.87
C LEU A 70 -2.69 -19.24 -13.56
N PHE A 71 -1.39 -18.91 -13.53
CA PHE A 71 -0.34 -19.86 -13.17
C PHE A 71 -0.58 -20.46 -11.78
N ARG A 72 -0.86 -19.63 -10.77
CA ARG A 72 -1.15 -20.10 -9.40
C ARG A 72 -2.40 -20.98 -9.37
N LEU A 73 -3.45 -20.61 -10.10
CA LEU A 73 -4.67 -21.42 -10.22
C LEU A 73 -4.37 -22.79 -10.85
N THR A 74 -3.62 -22.84 -11.94
CA THR A 74 -3.22 -24.09 -12.60
C THR A 74 -2.40 -24.98 -11.68
N VAL A 75 -1.40 -24.42 -10.99
CA VAL A 75 -0.58 -25.17 -10.01
C VAL A 75 -1.43 -25.69 -8.86
N TRP A 76 -2.35 -24.86 -8.34
CA TRP A 76 -3.25 -25.25 -7.26
C TRP A 76 -4.21 -26.39 -7.68
N LEU A 77 -4.78 -26.33 -8.88
CA LEU A 77 -5.60 -27.41 -9.44
C LEU A 77 -4.79 -28.69 -9.68
N GLY A 78 -3.57 -28.58 -10.21
CA GLY A 78 -2.67 -29.72 -10.37
C GLY A 78 -2.32 -30.38 -9.04
N LEU A 79 -2.03 -29.58 -8.01
CA LEU A 79 -1.79 -30.09 -6.66
C LEU A 79 -3.03 -30.75 -6.04
N ASN A 80 -4.25 -30.28 -6.32
CA ASN A 80 -5.47 -30.99 -5.90
C ASN A 80 -5.46 -32.43 -6.44
N VAL A 81 -5.20 -32.61 -7.74
CA VAL A 81 -5.20 -33.95 -8.37
C VAL A 81 -4.15 -34.86 -7.74
N VAL A 82 -2.93 -34.33 -7.54
CA VAL A 82 -1.81 -35.05 -6.92
C VAL A 82 -2.12 -35.43 -5.46
N LEU A 83 -2.71 -34.52 -4.68
CA LEU A 83 -3.06 -34.76 -3.28
C LEU A 83 -4.27 -35.69 -3.12
N LEU A 84 -5.15 -35.78 -4.12
CA LEU A 84 -6.24 -36.78 -4.14
C LEU A 84 -5.71 -38.19 -4.44
N HIS A 85 -4.66 -38.32 -5.26
CA HIS A 85 -4.05 -39.59 -5.64
C HIS A 85 -2.63 -39.70 -5.07
N HIS A 86 -2.50 -39.61 -3.75
CA HIS A 86 -1.20 -39.43 -3.08
C HIS A 86 -0.53 -40.74 -2.63
N ASP A 87 -1.06 -41.91 -2.99
CA ASP A 87 -0.60 -43.21 -2.48
C ASP A 87 0.86 -43.53 -2.86
N TRP A 88 1.37 -42.91 -3.92
CA TRP A 88 2.75 -43.04 -4.40
C TRP A 88 3.71 -42.01 -3.78
N LEU A 89 3.22 -41.02 -3.04
CA LEU A 89 4.04 -39.95 -2.47
C LEU A 89 4.60 -40.35 -1.10
N PRO A 90 5.91 -40.20 -0.87
CA PRO A 90 6.47 -40.29 0.47
C PRO A 90 5.81 -39.29 1.43
N PRO A 91 5.66 -39.62 2.73
CA PRO A 91 5.00 -38.73 3.69
C PRO A 91 5.57 -37.31 3.71
N THR A 92 6.89 -37.15 3.66
CA THR A 92 7.53 -35.83 3.63
C THR A 92 7.15 -35.03 2.38
N ALA A 93 7.12 -35.68 1.22
CA ALA A 93 6.73 -35.04 -0.04
C ALA A 93 5.26 -34.57 0.03
N ARG A 94 4.38 -35.38 0.62
CA ARG A 94 2.97 -35.02 0.84
C ARG A 94 2.83 -33.75 1.70
N HIS A 95 3.59 -33.62 2.78
CA HIS A 95 3.56 -32.42 3.63
C HIS A 95 4.03 -31.18 2.86
N VAL A 96 5.08 -31.30 2.06
CA VAL A 96 5.57 -30.21 1.20
C VAL A 96 4.50 -29.83 0.17
N CYS A 97 3.87 -30.80 -0.49
CA CYS A 97 2.77 -30.55 -1.42
C CYS A 97 1.60 -29.83 -0.74
N TYR A 98 1.26 -30.22 0.50
CA TYR A 98 0.20 -29.56 1.28
C TYR A 98 0.58 -28.11 1.64
N ALA A 99 1.82 -27.86 2.03
CA ALA A 99 2.32 -26.51 2.30
C ALA A 99 2.25 -25.61 1.05
N VAL A 100 2.68 -26.13 -0.11
CA VAL A 100 2.60 -25.41 -1.39
C VAL A 100 1.14 -25.21 -1.80
N TYR A 101 0.29 -26.22 -1.62
CA TYR A 101 -1.15 -26.15 -1.90
C TYR A 101 -1.81 -25.01 -1.11
N MET A 102 -1.59 -24.99 0.20
CA MET A 102 -2.14 -23.96 1.08
C MET A 102 -1.60 -22.58 0.72
N TRP A 103 -0.31 -22.47 0.42
CA TRP A 103 0.30 -21.21 0.01
C TRP A 103 -0.29 -20.70 -1.32
N MET A 104 -0.47 -21.57 -2.31
CA MET A 104 -1.07 -21.20 -3.60
C MET A 104 -2.51 -20.74 -3.41
N PHE A 105 -3.28 -21.43 -2.57
CA PHE A 105 -4.66 -21.06 -2.25
C PHE A 105 -4.74 -19.66 -1.63
N VAL A 106 -3.99 -19.41 -0.56
CA VAL A 106 -3.98 -18.11 0.13
C VAL A 106 -3.50 -17.00 -0.81
N SER A 107 -2.46 -17.28 -1.61
CA SER A 107 -1.95 -16.33 -2.60
C SER A 107 -3.02 -16.00 -3.65
N LEU A 108 -3.79 -16.99 -4.11
CA LEU A 108 -4.87 -16.77 -5.07
C LEU A 108 -5.97 -15.88 -4.49
N CYS A 109 -6.41 -16.14 -3.26
CA CYS A 109 -7.44 -15.33 -2.58
C CYS A 109 -7.04 -13.86 -2.43
N LEU A 110 -5.76 -13.58 -2.14
CA LEU A 110 -5.28 -12.23 -1.91
C LEU A 110 -4.88 -11.52 -3.21
N ASP A 111 -4.11 -12.18 -4.09
CA ASP A 111 -3.60 -11.59 -5.33
C ASP A 111 -4.71 -11.36 -6.37
N ALA A 112 -5.81 -12.12 -6.32
CA ALA A 112 -6.98 -11.91 -7.20
C ALA A 112 -7.62 -10.54 -7.03
N ALA A 113 -7.45 -9.88 -5.87
CA ALA A 113 -7.95 -8.54 -5.63
C ALA A 113 -7.07 -7.43 -6.24
N SER A 114 -5.82 -7.74 -6.59
CA SER A 114 -4.84 -6.74 -7.06
C SER A 114 -5.21 -6.09 -8.40
N PRO A 115 -5.69 -6.81 -9.44
CA PRO A 115 -6.10 -6.18 -10.70
C PRO A 115 -7.29 -5.23 -10.50
N VAL A 116 -8.26 -5.64 -9.69
CA VAL A 116 -9.43 -4.83 -9.34
C VAL A 116 -9.01 -3.57 -8.58
N GLY A 117 -8.14 -3.72 -7.58
CA GLY A 117 -7.59 -2.59 -6.85
C GLY A 117 -6.81 -1.63 -7.75
N GLY A 118 -6.01 -2.14 -8.69
CA GLY A 118 -5.26 -1.31 -9.64
C GLY A 118 -6.17 -0.48 -10.55
N ALA A 119 -7.30 -1.03 -10.97
CA ALA A 119 -8.30 -0.31 -11.75
C ALA A 119 -9.03 0.76 -10.92
N LEU A 120 -9.41 0.45 -9.69
CA LEU A 120 -10.18 1.34 -8.82
C LEU A 120 -9.34 2.46 -8.20
N MET A 121 -8.07 2.19 -7.89
CA MET A 121 -7.13 3.12 -7.27
C MET A 121 -6.29 3.89 -8.30
N ALA A 122 -6.80 4.10 -9.53
CA ALA A 122 -6.06 4.65 -10.67
C ALA A 122 -5.01 5.71 -10.27
N GLY A 123 -3.72 5.35 -10.43
CA GLY A 123 -2.57 6.22 -10.09
C GLY A 123 -1.92 5.99 -8.73
N VAL A 124 -2.56 5.26 -7.81
CA VAL A 124 -2.00 4.87 -6.51
C VAL A 124 -1.35 3.49 -6.64
N PRO A 125 -0.03 3.36 -6.42
CA PRO A 125 0.61 2.06 -6.43
C PRO A 125 0.09 1.21 -5.28
N LEU A 126 -0.17 -0.08 -5.54
CA LEU A 126 -0.59 -1.03 -4.52
C LEU A 126 0.60 -1.85 -4.01
N GLN A 127 0.57 -2.21 -2.74
CA GLN A 127 1.50 -3.22 -2.22
C GLN A 127 1.04 -4.62 -2.66
N PRO A 128 1.97 -5.50 -3.09
CA PRO A 128 1.65 -6.89 -3.35
C PRO A 128 1.25 -7.58 -2.04
N ALA A 129 0.28 -8.49 -2.09
CA ALA A 129 -0.08 -9.30 -0.92
C ALA A 129 1.01 -10.34 -0.62
N MET A 130 1.61 -10.92 -1.67
CA MET A 130 2.73 -11.85 -1.60
C MET A 130 3.91 -11.34 -2.45
N ASP A 131 5.12 -11.33 -1.90
CA ASP A 131 6.35 -10.87 -2.57
C ASP A 131 7.46 -11.92 -2.46
N ALA A 132 7.38 -12.94 -3.31
CA ALA A 132 8.33 -14.06 -3.38
C ALA A 132 8.77 -14.59 -2.00
N PRO A 133 7.84 -15.13 -1.19
CA PRO A 133 8.13 -15.51 0.20
C PRO A 133 9.23 -16.57 0.34
N TYR A 134 9.40 -17.42 -0.66
CA TYR A 134 10.48 -18.41 -0.74
C TYR A 134 11.89 -17.81 -0.87
N ALA A 135 12.00 -16.54 -1.27
CA ALA A 135 13.27 -15.83 -1.37
C ALA A 135 13.69 -15.15 -0.04
N ALA A 136 12.95 -15.35 1.05
CA ALA A 136 13.28 -14.80 2.34
C ALA A 136 14.56 -15.45 2.91
N ILE A 137 15.50 -14.65 3.38
CA ILE A 137 16.72 -15.13 4.06
C ILE A 137 16.56 -15.19 5.59
N SER A 138 15.42 -14.74 6.13
CA SER A 138 15.10 -14.80 7.55
C SER A 138 13.59 -14.88 7.81
N VAL A 139 13.21 -15.39 8.99
CA VAL A 139 11.80 -15.46 9.44
C VAL A 139 11.18 -14.06 9.55
N ARG A 140 11.97 -13.08 10.00
CA ARG A 140 11.54 -11.67 10.05
C ARG A 140 11.19 -11.13 8.66
N GLU A 141 12.01 -11.45 7.66
CA GLU A 141 11.76 -11.02 6.29
C GLU A 141 10.56 -11.75 5.68
N PHE A 142 10.43 -13.05 5.95
CA PHE A 142 9.30 -13.87 5.52
C PHE A 142 7.98 -13.25 5.99
N TRP A 143 7.77 -13.13 7.30
CA TRP A 143 6.52 -12.61 7.86
C TRP A 143 6.36 -11.10 7.68
N GLY A 144 7.45 -10.33 7.80
CA GLY A 144 7.36 -8.88 7.85
C GLY A 144 7.36 -8.18 6.49
N ARG A 145 7.82 -8.85 5.42
CA ARG A 145 8.04 -8.18 4.12
C ARG A 145 7.56 -8.92 2.90
N ARG A 146 7.35 -10.25 2.99
CA ARG A 146 7.13 -11.09 1.81
C ARG A 146 5.85 -11.92 1.84
N TYR A 147 5.47 -12.43 3.00
CA TYR A 147 4.27 -13.24 3.19
C TYR A 147 3.12 -12.37 3.71
N ASN A 148 1.92 -12.53 3.14
CA ASN A 148 0.67 -11.90 3.56
C ASN A 148 0.83 -10.46 4.09
N GLN A 149 1.25 -9.56 3.19
CA GLN A 149 1.53 -8.17 3.52
C GLN A 149 0.27 -7.40 3.94
N ILE A 150 -0.91 -7.90 3.57
CA ILE A 150 -2.20 -7.34 3.98
C ILE A 150 -2.38 -7.56 5.48
N VAL A 151 -2.39 -8.82 5.95
CA VAL A 151 -2.52 -9.10 7.39
C VAL A 151 -1.42 -8.43 8.20
N SER A 152 -0.18 -8.50 7.73
CA SER A 152 0.97 -7.89 8.42
C SER A 152 0.83 -6.38 8.56
N ALA A 153 0.36 -5.68 7.51
CA ALA A 153 0.11 -4.24 7.58
C ALA A 153 -1.09 -3.91 8.47
N THR A 154 -2.15 -4.72 8.44
CA THR A 154 -3.33 -4.57 9.30
C THR A 154 -2.96 -4.68 10.78
N LEU A 155 -2.26 -5.74 11.17
CA LEU A 155 -1.81 -5.97 12.56
C LEU A 155 -0.78 -4.92 13.01
N LEU A 156 0.05 -4.44 12.08
CA LEU A 156 0.99 -3.36 12.37
C LEU A 156 0.26 -2.10 12.86
N GLU A 157 -0.85 -1.72 12.21
CA GLU A 157 -1.60 -0.50 12.55
C GLU A 157 -2.56 -0.70 13.73
N THR A 158 -3.12 -1.90 13.91
CA THR A 158 -4.15 -2.17 14.92
C THR A 158 -3.62 -2.72 16.24
N VAL A 159 -2.49 -3.41 16.24
CA VAL A 159 -1.95 -4.07 17.44
C VAL A 159 -0.56 -3.54 17.75
N TYR A 160 0.38 -3.70 16.81
CA TYR A 160 1.78 -3.43 17.08
C TYR A 160 2.04 -1.95 17.40
N LYS A 161 1.68 -1.04 16.49
CA LYS A 161 1.94 0.39 16.67
C LYS A 161 1.25 0.95 17.91
N PRO A 162 -0.04 0.67 18.19
CA PRO A 162 -0.70 1.16 19.39
C PRO A 162 -0.02 0.74 20.70
N ILE A 163 0.43 -0.52 20.82
CA ILE A 163 1.15 -1.01 21.99
C ILE A 163 2.51 -0.32 22.11
N VAL A 164 3.26 -0.23 21.01
CA VAL A 164 4.59 0.38 20.97
C VAL A 164 4.55 1.88 21.29
N SER A 165 3.55 2.61 20.76
CA SER A 165 3.38 4.04 21.02
C SER A 165 2.56 4.34 22.28
N MET A 166 2.01 3.31 22.93
CA MET A 166 1.06 3.40 24.06
C MET A 166 -0.11 4.35 23.75
N ARG A 167 -0.53 4.41 22.48
CA ARG A 167 -1.51 5.38 21.97
C ARG A 167 -2.29 4.82 20.79
N TRP A 168 -3.62 4.94 20.87
CA TRP A 168 -4.52 4.51 19.81
C TRP A 168 -4.52 5.44 18.61
N VAL A 169 -4.77 6.74 18.84
CA VAL A 169 -4.85 7.76 17.79
C VAL A 169 -3.48 7.94 17.12
N ALA A 170 -3.45 7.89 15.79
CA ALA A 170 -2.23 8.16 15.03
C ALA A 170 -1.79 9.62 15.18
N GLU A 171 -0.47 9.80 15.20
CA GLU A 171 0.12 11.12 14.94
C GLU A 171 -0.18 11.53 13.48
N PRO A 172 -0.61 12.78 13.25
CA PRO A 172 -0.83 13.27 11.90
C PRO A 172 0.46 13.15 11.10
N SER A 173 0.33 12.62 9.89
CA SER A 173 1.44 12.49 8.96
C SER A 173 2.06 13.87 8.67
N PRO A 174 3.35 13.95 8.29
CA PRO A 174 3.97 15.23 7.93
C PRO A 174 3.21 15.99 6.84
N LEU A 175 2.55 15.28 5.92
CA LEU A 175 1.69 15.90 4.91
C LEU A 175 0.42 16.51 5.52
N GLN A 176 -0.24 15.80 6.45
CA GLN A 176 -1.39 16.33 7.18
C GLN A 176 -1.01 17.49 8.11
N ARG A 177 0.20 17.47 8.68
CA ARG A 177 0.72 18.59 9.46
C ARG A 177 1.01 19.80 8.57
N ALA A 178 1.64 19.60 7.42
CA ALA A 178 1.88 20.67 6.46
C ALA A 178 0.58 21.29 5.94
N GLU A 179 -0.45 20.47 5.68
CA GLU A 179 -1.78 20.95 5.25
C GLU A 179 -2.52 21.71 6.37
N ALA A 180 -2.39 21.28 7.63
CA ALA A 180 -2.92 22.00 8.79
C ALA A 180 -2.17 23.31 9.11
N GLU A 181 -0.89 23.41 8.73
CA GLU A 181 -0.07 24.62 8.87
C GLU A 181 -0.32 25.65 7.75
N VAL A 182 -1.00 25.29 6.65
CA VAL A 182 -1.47 26.25 5.65
C VAL A 182 -2.69 26.99 6.22
N PRO A 183 -2.60 28.31 6.49
CA PRO A 183 -3.73 29.05 7.05
C PRO A 183 -4.89 29.05 6.04
N ALA A 184 -6.06 28.58 6.47
CA ALA A 184 -7.33 28.80 5.79
C ALA A 184 -7.65 30.30 5.83
N GLY A 185 -7.02 31.08 4.96
CA GLY A 185 -6.99 32.54 5.08
C GLY A 185 -6.26 33.23 3.93
N ARG A 186 -6.62 32.89 2.69
CA ARG A 186 -6.53 33.83 1.56
C ARG A 186 -7.77 33.62 0.68
N THR A 187 -8.91 34.03 1.22
CA THR A 187 -10.06 34.42 0.41
C THR A 187 -9.60 35.56 -0.50
N HIS A 188 -9.43 35.27 -1.79
CA HIS A 188 -9.35 36.32 -2.80
C HIS A 188 -10.74 36.95 -2.88
N GLY A 189 -10.94 38.03 -2.12
CA GLY A 189 -12.02 38.99 -2.29
C GLY A 189 -11.43 40.35 -2.67
N ALA A 190 -12.23 41.15 -3.38
CA ALA A 190 -11.90 42.40 -4.08
C ALA A 190 -11.20 42.17 -5.44
N ASP A 191 -11.76 42.44 -6.63
CA ASP A 191 -12.91 43.29 -6.96
C ASP A 191 -13.64 42.79 -8.22
N ALA A 192 -14.97 42.82 -8.12
CA ALA A 192 -15.87 42.78 -9.26
C ALA A 192 -15.86 44.17 -9.94
N VAL A 193 -15.38 44.24 -11.18
CA VAL A 193 -15.76 45.29 -12.13
C VAL A 193 -16.06 44.62 -13.46
N SER A 194 -17.36 44.43 -13.73
CA SER A 194 -17.85 44.36 -15.10
C SER A 194 -17.85 45.77 -15.69
N PRO A 195 -17.65 45.90 -17.00
CA PRO A 195 -18.75 46.49 -17.76
C PRO A 195 -19.10 45.67 -19.00
N SER A 196 -20.38 45.78 -19.34
CA SER A 196 -21.08 45.16 -20.45
C SER A 196 -20.74 45.80 -21.79
N ALA A 197 -20.80 44.95 -22.83
CA ALA A 197 -21.34 45.19 -24.18
C ALA A 197 -20.72 46.28 -25.09
N ASP A 198 -20.12 45.87 -26.20
CA ASP A 198 -20.72 45.97 -27.56
C ASP A 198 -19.67 45.80 -28.68
N GLY A 199 -20.06 45.16 -29.79
CA GLY A 199 -19.56 45.55 -31.12
C GLY A 199 -18.60 44.62 -31.89
N VAL A 200 -19.15 43.57 -32.51
CA VAL A 200 -19.06 43.25 -33.97
C VAL A 200 -17.67 43.23 -34.67
N GLY A 201 -17.31 42.05 -35.21
CA GLY A 201 -17.12 41.91 -36.67
C GLY A 201 -15.74 41.57 -37.28
N TYR A 202 -15.69 40.36 -37.85
CA TYR A 202 -15.03 39.93 -39.12
C TYR A 202 -13.51 39.65 -39.24
N SER A 203 -13.25 38.34 -39.40
CA SER A 203 -12.62 37.64 -40.55
C SER A 203 -11.13 37.79 -40.88
N GLY A 204 -10.50 36.63 -41.09
CA GLY A 204 -9.23 36.50 -41.81
C GLY A 204 -8.60 35.12 -41.66
N ALA A 205 -9.01 34.17 -42.50
CA ALA A 205 -8.34 32.89 -42.69
C ALA A 205 -6.98 33.05 -43.39
N VAL A 206 -6.07 32.09 -43.19
CA VAL A 206 -5.29 31.34 -44.21
C VAL A 206 -3.95 30.84 -43.64
N GLY A 207 -3.81 29.51 -43.61
CA GLY A 207 -2.72 28.76 -44.25
C GLY A 207 -1.31 28.74 -43.64
N GLY A 208 -0.77 27.53 -43.46
CA GLY A 208 0.67 27.29 -43.61
C GLY A 208 1.29 26.32 -42.61
N ASN A 209 1.43 25.07 -43.00
CA ASN A 209 2.33 24.09 -42.37
C ASN A 209 3.82 24.46 -42.62
N VAL A 210 4.68 23.79 -41.83
CA VAL A 210 6.11 23.50 -42.05
C VAL A 210 7.11 24.51 -41.46
N ALA A 211 7.81 24.10 -40.39
CA ALA A 211 9.23 23.72 -40.46
C ALA A 211 9.84 23.54 -39.05
N VAL A 212 10.25 22.31 -38.77
CA VAL A 212 11.19 21.94 -37.70
C VAL A 212 12.53 22.63 -37.95
N ARG A 213 13.10 23.29 -36.93
CA ARG A 213 14.53 23.64 -36.93
C ARG A 213 15.17 23.26 -35.61
N ALA A 214 15.99 22.22 -35.68
CA ALA A 214 16.94 21.81 -34.65
C ALA A 214 18.05 22.87 -34.49
N GLY A 215 18.49 23.06 -33.24
CA GLY A 215 19.66 23.85 -32.86
C GLY A 215 20.33 23.21 -31.62
N PRO A 216 21.65 23.33 -31.46
CA PRO A 216 22.51 22.19 -31.13
C PRO A 216 22.80 21.97 -29.64
N ALA A 217 23.08 20.71 -29.31
CA ALA A 217 23.60 20.25 -28.04
C ALA A 217 25.12 20.47 -27.91
N ARG A 218 25.60 20.94 -26.75
CA ARG A 218 26.94 20.64 -26.19
C ARG A 218 27.08 21.13 -24.74
N PRO A 219 28.08 20.66 -23.96
CA PRO A 219 28.06 19.39 -23.25
C PRO A 219 28.19 19.55 -21.72
N ALA A 220 27.99 18.45 -21.01
CA ALA A 220 28.22 18.31 -19.57
C ALA A 220 29.66 18.67 -19.16
N ALA A 221 29.80 19.58 -18.19
CA ALA A 221 31.03 19.82 -17.46
C ALA A 221 30.80 19.52 -15.96
N LYS A 222 31.49 18.49 -15.47
CA LYS A 222 31.66 18.22 -14.04
C LYS A 222 32.55 19.32 -13.45
N ALA A 223 32.04 20.06 -12.48
CA ALA A 223 32.86 20.90 -11.60
C ALA A 223 32.73 20.39 -10.16
N LYS A 224 33.81 19.78 -9.66
CA LYS A 224 34.08 19.65 -8.22
C LYS A 224 34.53 21.04 -7.74
N ALA A 225 33.91 21.54 -6.68
CA ALA A 225 34.50 22.58 -5.84
C ALA A 225 34.09 22.29 -4.40
N GLY A 226 35.09 22.06 -3.55
CA GLY A 226 34.96 22.11 -2.10
C GLY A 226 35.27 23.51 -1.59
N ALA A 227 34.62 23.87 -0.49
CA ALA A 227 34.74 25.06 0.37
C ALA A 227 33.29 25.37 0.81
N GLU A 228 32.92 25.70 2.04
CA GLU A 228 33.61 26.07 3.24
C GLU A 228 32.54 26.02 4.35
N VAL A 229 32.90 25.65 5.56
CA VAL A 229 31.99 25.61 6.71
C VAL A 229 31.71 27.05 7.15
N VAL A 230 30.56 27.61 6.76
CA VAL A 230 30.04 28.85 7.36
C VAL A 230 29.09 28.48 8.51
N LYS A 231 29.59 28.69 9.72
CA LYS A 231 28.89 28.51 10.99
C LYS A 231 27.89 29.65 11.19
N GLY A 232 26.71 29.54 10.59
CA GLY A 232 25.57 30.42 10.83
C GLY A 232 24.72 29.93 12.01
N LYS A 233 24.78 30.66 13.14
CA LYS A 233 23.79 30.55 14.23
C LYS A 233 22.41 30.89 13.65
N SER A 234 21.51 29.92 13.56
CA SER A 234 20.08 30.15 13.35
C SER A 234 19.30 29.66 14.57
N ALA A 235 18.38 30.52 14.97
CA ALA A 235 17.64 30.51 16.22
C ALA A 235 16.70 29.31 16.36
N ALA A 236 16.51 28.88 17.60
CA ALA A 236 15.31 28.25 18.15
C ALA A 236 14.47 27.41 17.17
N GLY A 237 14.97 26.23 16.79
CA GLY A 237 14.14 25.21 16.16
C GLY A 237 13.27 24.53 17.22
N ALA A 238 11.96 24.74 17.15
CA ALA A 238 10.97 23.97 17.90
C ALA A 238 11.24 22.47 17.70
N ALA A 239 11.64 21.81 18.78
CA ALA A 239 11.94 20.38 18.75
C ALA A 239 10.66 19.61 18.42
N ALA A 240 10.60 19.05 17.22
CA ALA A 240 9.63 18.02 16.89
C ALA A 240 9.69 16.93 17.98
N PRO A 241 8.56 16.45 18.53
CA PRO A 241 8.59 15.47 19.60
C PRO A 241 9.31 14.23 19.08
N ALA A 242 10.45 13.92 19.69
CA ALA A 242 11.26 12.77 19.34
C ALA A 242 10.37 11.52 19.45
N ALA A 243 10.16 10.83 18.32
CA ALA A 243 9.46 9.56 18.31
C ALA A 243 10.12 8.64 19.35
N ARG A 244 9.41 8.37 20.46
CA ARG A 244 9.95 7.59 21.58
C ARG A 244 10.40 6.24 21.01
N LYS A 245 11.71 5.99 20.98
CA LYS A 245 12.23 4.67 20.59
C LYS A 245 11.72 3.69 21.63
N ALA A 246 10.81 2.82 21.24
CA ALA A 246 10.24 1.84 22.16
C ALA A 246 11.33 0.93 22.71
N SER A 247 11.18 0.56 23.98
CA SER A 247 12.06 -0.41 24.60
C SER A 247 11.91 -1.77 23.90
N ILE A 248 13.01 -2.51 23.80
CA ILE A 248 13.02 -3.89 23.26
C ILE A 248 11.91 -4.76 23.89
N PRO A 249 11.70 -4.79 25.22
CA PRO A 249 10.62 -5.59 25.80
C PRO A 249 9.23 -5.18 25.29
N LEU A 250 8.95 -3.88 25.15
CA LEU A 250 7.66 -3.41 24.65
C LEU A 250 7.43 -3.82 23.19
N ALA A 251 8.46 -3.74 22.36
CA ALA A 251 8.40 -4.18 20.97
C ALA A 251 8.17 -5.71 20.85
N LEU A 252 8.78 -6.49 21.74
CA LEU A 252 8.57 -7.95 21.79
C LEU A 252 7.14 -8.28 22.24
N THR A 253 6.64 -7.63 23.29
CA THR A 253 5.25 -7.80 23.73
C THR A 253 4.26 -7.48 22.60
N ALA A 254 4.48 -6.38 21.88
CA ALA A 254 3.67 -5.98 20.74
C ALA A 254 3.71 -7.00 19.60
N LEU A 255 4.88 -7.59 19.34
CA LEU A 255 5.05 -8.65 18.35
C LEU A 255 4.27 -9.92 18.76
N VAL A 256 4.44 -10.38 19.99
CA VAL A 256 3.74 -11.58 20.51
C VAL A 256 2.23 -11.37 20.46
N ALA A 257 1.74 -10.21 20.90
CA ALA A 257 0.32 -9.86 20.83
C ALA A 257 -0.20 -9.88 19.38
N SER A 258 0.57 -9.39 18.42
CA SER A 258 0.19 -9.41 17.00
C SER A 258 0.01 -10.83 16.47
N PHE A 259 0.94 -11.74 16.78
CA PHE A 259 0.84 -13.15 16.39
C PHE A 259 -0.33 -13.87 17.09
N PHE A 260 -0.54 -13.60 18.38
CA PHE A 260 -1.66 -14.18 19.13
C PHE A 260 -3.01 -13.78 18.53
N VAL A 261 -3.22 -12.47 18.30
CA VAL A 261 -4.45 -11.97 17.67
C VAL A 261 -4.63 -12.57 16.28
N SER A 262 -3.55 -12.69 15.50
CA SER A 262 -3.62 -13.34 14.20
C SER A 262 -4.05 -14.80 14.28
N GLY A 263 -3.53 -15.57 15.24
CA GLY A 263 -3.87 -16.98 15.44
C GLY A 263 -5.34 -17.15 15.81
N VAL A 264 -5.83 -16.38 16.79
CA VAL A 264 -7.24 -16.42 17.22
C VAL A 264 -8.19 -16.09 16.06
N MET A 265 -7.87 -15.08 15.25
CA MET A 265 -8.71 -14.72 14.10
C MET A 265 -8.72 -15.81 13.03
N HIS A 266 -7.61 -16.50 12.81
CA HIS A 266 -7.57 -17.65 11.90
C HIS A 266 -8.47 -18.79 12.37
N GLU A 267 -8.44 -19.15 13.66
CA GLU A 267 -9.34 -20.16 14.23
C GLU A 267 -10.80 -19.77 14.05
N ILE A 268 -11.16 -18.50 14.33
CA ILE A 268 -12.53 -17.99 14.16
C ILE A 268 -12.98 -18.03 12.69
N CYS A 269 -12.09 -17.75 11.74
CA CYS A 269 -12.45 -17.79 10.31
C CYS A 269 -12.55 -19.21 9.74
N ILE A 270 -12.03 -20.22 10.44
CA ILE A 270 -12.01 -21.62 10.00
C ILE A 270 -13.07 -22.47 10.70
N ALA A 271 -13.47 -22.08 11.91
CA ALA A 271 -14.58 -22.67 12.68
C ALA A 271 -15.93 -22.49 11.98
#